data_AF-A0A812T2L4-F1
#
_entry.id   AF-A0A812T2L4-F1
#
_cell.length_a   1.000
_cell.length_b   1.000
_cell.length_c   1.000
_cell.angle_alpha   90.00
_cell.angle_beta   90.00
_cell.angle_gamma   90.00
#
_symmetry.space_group_name_H-M   'P 1'
#
loop_
_entity.id
_entity.type
_entity.pdbx_description
1 polymer ?
#
loop_
_entity_poly.entity_id
_entity_poly.type
_entity_poly.pdbx_seq_one_letter_code
_entity_poly.pdbx_strand_id
1 'polypeptide(L)'
;MSSLLAKCRPYFQRAEELAEHESAVAYYCRLHAIELLMRAHQKGETSPEEKTLLLGELQKAEDIKKSLNISSSDGQGTVESFALRVFDAADAADRSAKDKSGQAAAVSKLYAAALFMDVCAQFHDGELPPDLAEKARYARFRVVQIREGLKQGVPSYPAEPETTASLPAPSGYSGSSAPAPAVPIPVQPSSASAASSATAQMPARDEARKQLELASSALDFRDVATARTCLEEALRLLG
;
A
#
# COMPACT_ATOMS: atom_id res chain seq x y z
N MET A 1 4.85 18.90 13.95
CA MET A 1 5.35 18.28 12.71
C MET A 1 4.20 18.20 11.72
N SER A 2 4.40 18.67 10.48
CA SER A 2 3.38 18.63 9.44
C SER A 2 3.04 17.19 9.02
N SER A 3 1.81 16.97 8.52
CA SER A 3 1.35 15.66 8.03
C SER A 3 2.21 15.15 6.86
N LEU A 4 2.71 16.05 6.02
CA LEU A 4 3.54 15.72 4.86
C LEU A 4 4.93 15.20 5.27
N LEU A 5 5.60 15.86 6.23
CA LEU A 5 6.90 15.40 6.72
C LEU A 5 6.80 14.02 7.36
N ALA A 6 5.71 13.74 8.09
CA ALA A 6 5.46 12.42 8.66
C ALA A 6 5.34 11.33 7.58
N LYS A 7 4.80 11.65 6.40
CA LYS A 7 4.73 10.72 5.25
C LYS A 7 6.08 10.52 4.55
N CYS A 8 6.93 11.55 4.50
CA CYS A 8 8.22 11.48 3.80
C CYS A 8 9.33 10.83 4.65
N ARG A 9 9.29 11.03 5.97
CA ARG A 9 10.33 10.60 6.92
C ARG A 9 10.72 9.11 6.81
N PRO A 10 9.80 8.15 6.67
CA PRO A 10 10.17 6.74 6.55
C PRO A 10 11.08 6.46 5.35
N TYR A 11 10.86 7.15 4.24
CA TYR A 11 11.68 6.98 3.03
C TYR A 11 13.08 7.57 3.19
N PHE A 12 13.21 8.75 3.80
CA PHE A 12 14.53 9.30 4.11
C PHE A 12 15.30 8.40 5.08
N GLN A 13 14.63 7.87 6.11
CA GLN A 13 15.26 6.93 7.01
C GLN A 13 15.79 5.68 6.27
N ARG A 14 15.00 5.11 5.37
CA ARG A 14 15.46 3.97 4.54
C ARG A 14 16.61 4.34 3.62
N ALA A 15 16.60 5.56 3.08
CA ALA A 15 17.72 6.05 2.27
C ALA A 15 19.03 6.09 3.08
N GLU A 16 19.00 6.61 4.31
CA GLU A 16 20.20 6.64 5.17
C GLU A 16 20.64 5.21 5.58
N GLU A 17 19.71 4.33 5.92
CA GLU A 17 20.01 2.93 6.30
C GLU A 17 20.66 2.12 5.16
N LEU A 18 20.33 2.44 3.90
CA LEU A 18 20.79 1.71 2.73
C LEU A 18 22.00 2.36 2.05
N ALA A 19 22.39 3.57 2.44
CA ALA A 19 23.37 4.38 1.73
C ALA A 19 24.73 3.67 1.50
N GLU A 20 25.17 2.86 2.46
CA GLU A 20 26.47 2.18 2.41
C GLU A 20 26.47 0.87 1.61
N HIS A 21 25.33 0.18 1.51
CA HIS A 21 25.26 -1.19 0.99
C HIS A 21 24.40 -1.35 -0.26
N GLU A 22 23.37 -0.52 -0.41
CA GLU A 22 22.38 -0.57 -1.49
C GLU A 22 22.16 0.86 -2.01
N SER A 23 23.25 1.54 -2.37
CA SER A 23 23.29 2.98 -2.71
C SER A 23 22.32 3.37 -3.82
N ALA A 24 22.08 2.46 -4.78
CA ALA A 24 21.05 2.57 -5.80
C ALA A 24 19.65 2.74 -5.18
N VAL A 25 19.28 1.81 -4.30
CA VAL A 25 17.97 1.78 -3.65
C VAL A 25 17.83 2.96 -2.70
N ALA A 26 18.90 3.29 -1.96
CA ALA A 26 18.96 4.46 -1.11
C ALA A 26 18.62 5.76 -1.87
N TYR A 27 19.24 5.94 -3.03
CA TYR A 27 18.96 7.08 -3.91
C TYR A 27 17.49 7.13 -4.33
N TYR A 28 16.91 6.00 -4.74
CA TYR A 28 15.51 5.93 -5.16
C TYR A 28 14.51 6.10 -4.01
N CYS A 29 14.84 5.66 -2.79
CA CYS A 29 14.05 5.99 -1.60
C CYS A 29 14.02 7.51 -1.35
N ARG A 30 15.17 8.18 -1.47
CA ARG A 30 15.26 9.64 -1.33
C ARG A 30 14.49 10.34 -2.45
N LEU A 31 14.62 9.88 -3.69
CA LEU A 31 13.92 10.45 -4.85
C LEU A 31 12.39 10.37 -4.69
N HIS A 32 11.88 9.23 -4.22
CA HIS A 32 10.45 9.07 -3.94
C HIS A 32 9.94 10.07 -2.90
N ALA A 33 10.69 10.28 -1.81
CA ALA A 33 10.35 11.27 -0.78
C ALA A 33 10.36 12.70 -1.31
N ILE A 34 11.36 13.04 -2.13
CA ILE A 34 11.47 14.33 -2.83
C ILE A 34 10.26 14.53 -3.74
N GLU A 35 9.84 13.51 -4.49
CA GLU A 35 8.68 13.60 -5.36
C GLU A 35 7.38 13.89 -4.58
N LEU A 36 7.18 13.25 -3.42
CA LEU A 36 6.05 13.56 -2.54
C LEU A 36 6.07 15.02 -2.06
N LEU A 37 7.24 15.53 -1.66
CA LEU A 37 7.42 16.93 -1.28
C LEU A 37 7.17 17.88 -2.45
N MET A 38 7.65 17.55 -3.64
CA MET A 38 7.47 18.35 -4.86
C MET A 38 5.99 18.43 -5.26
N ARG A 39 5.26 17.30 -5.21
CA ARG A 39 3.81 17.29 -5.49
C ARG A 39 3.04 18.16 -4.50
N ALA A 40 3.39 18.12 -3.21
CA ALA A 40 2.79 19.00 -2.21
C ALA A 40 3.18 20.47 -2.44
N HIS A 41 4.43 20.73 -2.84
CA HIS A 41 4.90 22.09 -3.16
C HIS A 41 4.10 22.71 -4.31
N GLN A 42 3.87 21.94 -5.38
CA GLN A 42 3.06 22.36 -6.53
C GLN A 42 1.62 22.71 -6.13
N LYS A 43 1.08 22.09 -5.08
CA LYS A 43 -0.24 22.38 -4.52
C LYS A 43 -0.24 23.53 -3.50
N GLY A 44 0.93 24.10 -3.18
CA GLY A 44 1.07 25.14 -2.15
C GLY A 44 0.95 24.62 -0.72
N GLU A 45 1.06 23.30 -0.50
CA GLU A 45 0.85 22.64 0.79
C GLU A 45 2.13 22.52 1.63
N THR A 46 3.25 23.10 1.16
CA THR A 46 4.55 23.07 1.86
C THR A 46 4.81 24.33 2.67
N SER A 47 5.18 24.16 3.93
CA SER A 47 5.75 25.18 4.80
C SER A 47 7.15 25.62 4.37
N PRO A 48 7.67 26.77 4.87
CA PRO A 48 9.04 27.20 4.61
C PRO A 48 10.11 26.17 5.03
N GLU A 49 9.90 25.49 6.16
CA GLU A 49 10.80 24.43 6.64
C GLU A 49 10.87 23.25 5.66
N GLU A 50 9.73 22.82 5.14
CA GLU A 50 9.66 21.72 4.16
C GLU A 50 10.27 22.10 2.81
N LYS A 51 10.19 23.37 2.40
CA LYS A 51 10.88 23.87 1.21
C LYS A 51 12.40 23.83 1.38
N THR A 52 12.90 24.25 2.55
CA THR A 52 14.33 24.17 2.87
C THR A 52 14.81 22.71 2.90
N LEU A 53 14.02 21.81 3.49
CA LEU A 53 14.31 20.39 3.48
C LEU A 53 14.34 19.83 2.05
N LEU A 54 13.33 20.14 1.23
CA LEU A 54 13.25 19.71 -0.17
C LEU A 54 14.51 20.12 -0.94
N LEU A 55 14.94 21.38 -0.82
CA LEU A 55 16.14 21.86 -1.50
C LEU A 55 17.41 21.11 -1.03
N GLY A 56 17.54 20.89 0.28
CA GLY A 56 18.66 20.15 0.84
C GLY A 56 18.70 18.68 0.40
N GLU A 57 17.56 17.99 0.36
CA GLU A 57 17.47 16.60 -0.09
C GLU A 57 17.70 16.46 -1.59
N LEU A 58 17.26 17.45 -2.39
CA LEU A 58 17.52 17.50 -3.83
C LEU A 58 19.03 17.62 -4.12
N GLN A 59 19.73 18.49 -3.40
CA GLN A 59 21.20 18.60 -3.50
C GLN A 59 21.90 17.28 -3.14
N LYS A 60 21.50 16.63 -2.03
CA LYS A 60 22.07 15.32 -1.65
C LYS A 60 21.81 14.25 -2.71
N ALA A 61 20.63 14.25 -3.33
CA ALA A 61 20.30 13.31 -4.38
C ALA A 61 21.17 13.54 -5.64
N GLU A 62 21.41 14.79 -6.01
CA GLU A 62 22.33 15.13 -7.11
C GLU A 62 23.77 14.67 -6.83
N ASP A 63 24.25 14.81 -5.60
CA ASP A 63 25.61 14.39 -5.23
C ASP A 63 25.77 12.87 -5.24
N ILE A 64 24.77 12.13 -4.75
CA ILE A 64 24.76 10.66 -4.85
C ILE A 64 24.65 10.20 -6.30
N LYS A 65 23.87 10.88 -7.13
CA LYS A 65 23.76 10.53 -8.56
C LYS A 65 25.11 10.60 -9.28
N LYS A 66 26.01 11.51 -8.87
CA LYS A 66 27.37 11.61 -9.44
C LYS A 66 28.24 10.40 -9.10
N SER A 67 28.02 9.76 -7.95
CA SER A 67 28.75 8.57 -7.53
C SER A 67 28.07 7.26 -7.97
N LEU A 68 26.80 7.31 -8.36
CA LEU A 68 26.07 6.16 -8.91
C LEU A 68 26.33 6.00 -10.41
N ASN A 69 26.94 4.89 -10.79
CA ASN A 69 27.06 4.49 -12.20
C ASN A 69 25.81 3.71 -12.65
N ILE A 70 24.63 4.32 -12.54
CA ILE A 70 23.34 3.68 -12.83
C ILE A 70 22.67 4.37 -14.01
N SER A 71 22.44 3.61 -15.08
CA SER A 71 21.56 4.02 -16.18
C SER A 71 20.10 3.99 -15.71
N SER A 72 19.24 4.91 -16.16
CA SER A 72 17.83 4.95 -15.73
C SER A 72 17.06 3.64 -15.97
N SER A 73 17.44 2.84 -16.97
CA SER A 73 16.89 1.50 -17.23
C SER A 73 17.29 0.46 -16.19
N ASP A 74 18.47 0.60 -15.57
CA ASP A 74 18.99 -0.33 -14.56
C ASP A 74 18.38 -0.07 -13.19
N GLY A 75 17.98 1.17 -12.92
CA GLY A 75 17.43 1.60 -11.64
C GLY A 75 16.10 0.91 -11.29
N GLN A 76 15.17 0.84 -12.24
CA GLN A 76 13.87 0.18 -12.03
C GLN A 76 14.05 -1.28 -11.63
N GLY A 77 14.75 -2.07 -12.45
CA GLY A 77 14.96 -3.49 -12.18
C GLY A 77 15.69 -3.75 -10.86
N THR A 78 16.65 -2.89 -10.51
CA THR A 78 17.37 -2.95 -9.23
C THR A 78 16.43 -2.73 -8.05
N VAL A 79 15.61 -1.69 -8.09
CA VAL A 79 14.70 -1.35 -6.99
C VAL A 79 13.55 -2.35 -6.87
N GLU A 80 12.95 -2.77 -7.98
CA GLU A 80 11.88 -3.77 -7.97
C GLU A 80 12.38 -5.12 -7.42
N SER A 81 13.55 -5.58 -7.88
CA SER A 81 14.15 -6.81 -7.37
C SER A 81 14.47 -6.71 -5.88
N PHE A 82 14.94 -5.56 -5.42
CA PHE A 82 15.17 -5.31 -3.99
C PHE A 82 13.86 -5.33 -3.19
N ALA A 83 12.83 -4.63 -3.66
CA ALA A 83 11.52 -4.56 -3.00
C ALA A 83 10.89 -5.96 -2.87
N LEU A 84 10.96 -6.78 -3.92
CA LEU A 84 10.50 -8.17 -3.91
C LEU A 84 11.28 -9.02 -2.91
N ARG A 85 12.62 -8.95 -2.89
CA ARG A 85 13.44 -9.66 -1.90
C ARG A 85 13.08 -9.29 -0.46
N VAL A 86 12.87 -8.00 -0.18
CA VAL A 86 12.47 -7.53 1.16
C VAL A 86 11.07 -8.03 1.52
N PHE A 87 10.14 -8.04 0.56
CA PHE A 87 8.80 -8.58 0.76
C PHE A 87 8.82 -10.08 1.07
N ASP A 88 9.53 -10.88 0.28
CA ASP A 88 9.63 -12.34 0.47
C ASP A 88 10.26 -12.66 1.84
N ALA A 89 11.30 -11.93 2.23
CA ALA A 89 11.91 -12.07 3.55
C ALA A 89 10.96 -11.64 4.70
N ALA A 90 10.12 -10.63 4.47
CA ALA A 90 9.13 -10.17 5.44
C ALA A 90 7.98 -11.18 5.60
N ASP A 91 7.46 -11.72 4.50
CA ASP A 91 6.40 -12.74 4.50
C ASP A 91 6.90 -14.05 5.12
N ALA A 92 8.12 -14.49 4.80
CA ALA A 92 8.74 -15.63 5.46
C ALA A 92 8.91 -15.40 6.97
N ALA A 93 9.33 -14.20 7.39
CA ALA A 93 9.44 -13.87 8.81
C ALA A 93 8.09 -13.88 9.53
N ASP A 94 7.02 -13.39 8.89
CA ASP A 94 5.65 -13.44 9.43
C ASP A 94 5.15 -14.88 9.58
N ARG A 95 5.30 -15.71 8.54
CA ARG A 95 4.90 -17.13 8.56
C ARG A 95 5.67 -17.95 9.57
N SER A 96 6.94 -17.62 9.80
CA SER A 96 7.80 -18.34 10.75
C SER A 96 7.69 -17.85 12.19
N ALA A 97 6.95 -16.75 12.45
CA ALA A 97 6.79 -16.20 13.78
C ALA A 97 6.07 -17.20 14.70
N LYS A 98 6.64 -17.45 15.89
CA LYS A 98 6.07 -18.39 16.89
C LYS A 98 5.63 -17.69 18.17
N ASP A 99 6.02 -16.44 18.33
CA ASP A 99 5.83 -15.66 19.54
C ASP A 99 5.59 -14.17 19.20
N LYS A 100 5.26 -13.40 20.23
CA LYS A 100 4.99 -11.96 20.11
C LYS A 100 6.21 -11.17 19.61
N SER A 101 7.41 -11.63 19.94
CA SER A 101 8.66 -10.99 19.50
C SER A 101 8.87 -11.16 17.99
N GLY A 102 8.71 -12.39 17.48
CA GLY A 102 8.74 -12.69 16.05
C GLY A 102 7.69 -11.92 15.28
N GLN A 103 6.47 -11.82 15.81
CA GLN A 103 5.39 -11.01 15.22
C GLN A 103 5.72 -9.51 15.18
N ALA A 104 6.26 -8.95 16.27
CA ALA A 104 6.69 -7.55 16.29
C ALA A 104 7.82 -7.29 15.28
N ALA A 105 8.75 -8.24 15.12
CA ALA A 105 9.80 -8.16 14.10
C ALA A 105 9.22 -8.25 12.68
N ALA A 106 8.21 -9.09 12.45
CA ALA A 106 7.51 -9.21 11.17
C ALA A 106 6.78 -7.91 10.79
N VAL A 107 6.12 -7.24 11.74
CA VAL A 107 5.48 -5.93 11.53
C VAL A 107 6.47 -4.92 10.95
N SER A 108 7.65 -4.80 11.55
CA SER A 108 8.68 -3.86 11.08
C SER A 108 9.17 -4.21 9.66
N LYS A 109 9.32 -5.49 9.34
CA LYS A 109 9.75 -5.96 8.02
C LYS A 109 8.67 -5.76 6.94
N LEU A 110 7.42 -6.11 7.24
CA LEU A 110 6.29 -5.92 6.33
C LEU A 110 6.03 -4.45 6.06
N TYR A 111 6.17 -3.60 7.07
CA TYR A 111 6.09 -2.15 6.89
C TYR A 111 7.21 -1.64 5.97
N ALA A 112 8.44 -2.12 6.15
CA ALA A 112 9.55 -1.80 5.25
C ALA A 112 9.25 -2.26 3.81
N ALA A 113 8.77 -3.49 3.63
CA ALA A 113 8.40 -4.03 2.33
C ALA A 113 7.35 -3.14 1.63
N ALA A 114 6.30 -2.72 2.33
CA ALA A 114 5.29 -1.81 1.78
C ALA A 114 5.88 -0.47 1.32
N LEU A 115 6.82 0.10 2.07
CA LEU A 115 7.51 1.33 1.66
C LEU A 115 8.35 1.12 0.39
N PHE A 116 9.08 0.01 0.27
CA PHE A 116 9.85 -0.27 -0.95
C PHE A 116 8.96 -0.55 -2.15
N MET A 117 7.77 -1.14 -1.94
CA MET A 117 6.76 -1.22 -3.00
C MET A 117 6.35 0.19 -3.44
N ASP A 118 6.07 1.11 -2.52
CA ASP A 118 5.70 2.49 -2.88
C ASP A 118 6.80 3.22 -3.67
N VAL A 119 8.06 2.97 -3.33
CA VAL A 119 9.20 3.51 -4.10
C VAL A 119 9.17 3.02 -5.54
N CYS A 120 8.68 1.81 -5.83
CA CYS A 120 8.56 1.31 -7.19
C CYS A 120 7.56 2.13 -8.03
N ALA A 121 6.56 2.77 -7.40
CA ALA A 121 5.53 3.54 -8.11
C ALA A 121 6.11 4.69 -8.96
N GLN A 122 7.29 5.21 -8.58
CA GLN A 122 7.96 6.28 -9.33
C GLN A 122 8.40 5.86 -10.74
N PHE A 123 8.47 4.55 -11.03
CA PHE A 123 8.78 4.01 -12.35
C PHE A 123 7.54 3.75 -13.21
N HIS A 124 6.35 3.92 -12.64
CA HIS A 124 5.06 3.55 -13.24
C HIS A 124 4.07 4.73 -13.17
N ASP A 125 4.53 5.93 -13.53
CA ASP A 125 3.72 7.17 -13.53
C ASP A 125 3.03 7.49 -12.18
N GLY A 126 3.57 6.97 -11.08
CA GLY A 126 3.04 7.14 -9.73
C GLY A 126 2.01 6.10 -9.29
N GLU A 127 1.69 5.10 -10.12
CA GLU A 127 0.77 4.02 -9.79
C GLU A 127 1.44 2.64 -9.90
N LEU A 128 1.29 1.81 -8.87
CA LEU A 128 1.91 0.48 -8.90
C LEU A 128 1.23 -0.44 -9.91
N PRO A 129 2.00 -1.27 -10.64
CA PRO A 129 1.41 -2.34 -11.44
C PRO A 129 0.67 -3.33 -10.53
N PRO A 130 -0.36 -4.03 -11.04
CA PRO A 130 -1.29 -4.81 -10.22
C PRO A 130 -0.60 -5.76 -9.22
N ASP A 131 0.42 -6.48 -9.68
CA ASP A 131 1.14 -7.48 -8.87
C ASP A 131 1.91 -6.87 -7.69
N LEU A 132 2.47 -5.67 -7.88
CA LEU A 132 3.18 -4.93 -6.82
C LEU A 132 2.18 -4.23 -5.90
N ALA A 133 1.08 -3.71 -6.46
CA ALA A 133 0.00 -3.10 -5.69
C ALA A 133 -0.64 -4.10 -4.73
N GLU A 134 -0.88 -5.34 -5.17
CA GLU A 134 -1.41 -6.43 -4.34
C GLU A 134 -0.46 -6.74 -3.18
N LYS A 135 0.85 -6.87 -3.43
CA LYS A 135 1.86 -7.11 -2.38
C LYS A 135 1.91 -5.96 -1.37
N ALA A 136 1.88 -4.72 -1.85
CA ALA A 136 1.85 -3.54 -0.98
C ALA A 136 0.60 -3.53 -0.08
N ARG A 137 -0.57 -3.88 -0.63
CA ARG A 137 -1.84 -4.00 0.13
C ARG A 137 -1.75 -5.12 1.15
N TYR A 138 -1.30 -6.30 0.76
CA TYR A 138 -1.11 -7.45 1.64
C TYR A 138 -0.19 -7.11 2.82
N ALA A 139 1.00 -6.54 2.55
CA ALA A 139 1.97 -6.19 3.59
C ALA A 139 1.38 -5.22 4.62
N ARG A 140 0.68 -4.17 4.16
CA ARG A 140 0.00 -3.21 5.05
C ARG A 140 -1.11 -3.86 5.85
N PHE A 141 -1.91 -4.70 5.22
CA PHE A 141 -3.00 -5.41 5.88
C PHE A 141 -2.49 -6.33 6.97
N ARG A 142 -1.43 -7.11 6.69
CA ARG A 142 -0.77 -7.96 7.69
C ARG A 142 -0.20 -7.14 8.85
N VAL A 143 0.42 -5.99 8.58
CA VAL A 143 0.85 -5.06 9.65
C VAL A 143 -0.30 -4.69 10.59
N VAL A 144 -1.47 -4.34 10.04
CA VAL A 144 -2.65 -4.01 10.85
C VAL A 144 -3.12 -5.21 11.67
N GLN A 145 -3.26 -6.38 11.04
CA GLN A 145 -3.70 -7.60 11.72
C GLN A 145 -2.80 -8.00 12.89
N ILE A 146 -1.49 -8.01 12.67
CA ILE A 146 -0.53 -8.40 13.71
C ILE A 146 -0.58 -7.40 14.86
N ARG A 147 -0.64 -6.09 14.57
CA ARG A 147 -0.71 -5.06 15.62
C ARG A 147 -1.99 -5.16 16.45
N GLU A 148 -3.12 -5.42 15.82
CA GLU A 148 -4.38 -5.61 16.55
C GLU A 148 -4.34 -6.88 17.39
N GLY A 149 -3.83 -7.98 16.85
CA GLY A 149 -3.62 -9.22 17.59
C GLY A 149 -2.70 -9.05 18.81
N LEU A 150 -1.57 -8.35 18.65
CA LEU A 150 -0.66 -8.04 19.75
C LEU A 150 -1.32 -7.18 20.83
N LYS A 151 -2.16 -6.21 20.43
CA LYS A 151 -2.91 -5.34 21.35
C LYS A 151 -3.97 -6.11 22.14
N GLN A 152 -4.67 -7.03 21.49
CA GLN A 152 -5.69 -7.89 22.10
C GLN A 152 -5.08 -9.08 22.87
N GLY A 153 -3.79 -9.35 22.69
CA GLY A 153 -3.11 -10.50 23.27
C GLY A 153 -3.36 -11.81 22.53
N VAL A 154 -4.06 -11.79 21.41
CA VAL A 154 -4.35 -12.94 20.54
C VAL A 154 -3.47 -12.83 19.28
N PRO A 155 -2.39 -13.61 19.15
CA PRO A 155 -1.48 -13.50 18.02
C PRO A 155 -2.17 -13.83 16.69
N SER A 156 -1.89 -13.05 15.65
CA SER A 156 -2.42 -13.25 14.29
C SER A 156 -1.35 -13.77 13.33
N TYR A 157 -1.58 -14.94 12.74
CA TYR A 157 -0.67 -15.57 11.79
C TYR A 157 -1.27 -15.58 10.38
N PRO A 158 -0.45 -15.57 9.32
CA PRO A 158 -0.94 -15.71 7.96
C PRO A 158 -1.71 -17.03 7.79
N ALA A 159 -2.77 -17.02 6.99
CA ALA A 159 -3.39 -18.27 6.56
C ALA A 159 -2.39 -19.10 5.74
N GLU A 160 -2.38 -20.41 5.96
CA GLU A 160 -1.63 -21.31 5.09
C GLU A 160 -2.27 -21.27 3.69
N PRO A 161 -1.47 -21.12 2.63
CA PRO A 161 -2.00 -21.32 1.28
C PRO A 161 -2.46 -22.78 1.19
N GLU A 162 -3.74 -22.98 0.87
CA GLU A 162 -4.34 -24.30 0.62
C GLU A 162 -3.39 -25.10 -0.29
N THR A 163 -2.68 -26.06 0.29
CA THR A 163 -1.80 -26.93 -0.49
C THR A 163 -2.72 -27.84 -1.29
N THR A 164 -2.77 -27.65 -2.61
CA THR A 164 -3.47 -28.57 -3.52
C THR A 164 -2.74 -29.92 -3.50
N ALA A 165 -3.08 -30.76 -2.52
CA ALA A 165 -2.76 -32.18 -2.50
C ALA A 165 -3.87 -32.94 -3.23
N SER A 166 -3.45 -33.69 -4.24
CA SER A 166 -4.29 -34.48 -5.15
C SER A 166 -5.08 -35.60 -4.42
N LEU A 167 -6.43 -35.51 -4.49
CA LEU A 167 -7.50 -36.55 -4.67
C LEU A 167 -7.45 -37.90 -3.88
N PRO A 168 -8.62 -38.45 -3.45
CA PRO A 168 -9.70 -38.88 -4.35
C PRO A 168 -11.15 -38.53 -3.94
N ALA A 169 -12.00 -38.30 -4.95
CA ALA A 169 -13.47 -38.34 -4.87
C ALA A 169 -13.95 -39.82 -4.99
N PRO A 170 -15.18 -40.24 -4.61
CA PRO A 170 -16.47 -39.68 -5.08
C PRO A 170 -17.62 -39.66 -4.02
N SER A 171 -18.57 -38.73 -4.05
CA SER A 171 -19.93 -38.85 -4.62
C SER A 171 -20.79 -37.87 -3.81
N GLY A 172 -21.76 -37.10 -4.31
CA GLY A 172 -22.33 -36.90 -5.63
C GLY A 172 -23.59 -36.03 -5.46
N TYR A 173 -23.79 -35.07 -6.35
CA TYR A 173 -25.04 -34.59 -6.98
C TYR A 173 -24.70 -33.23 -7.64
N SER A 174 -24.49 -33.16 -8.96
CA SER A 174 -25.50 -33.01 -10.04
C SER A 174 -26.21 -31.63 -9.98
N GLY A 175 -26.22 -30.77 -11.00
CA GLY A 175 -25.88 -30.88 -12.42
C GLY A 175 -25.46 -29.51 -13.01
N SER A 176 -24.71 -29.50 -14.13
CA SER A 176 -25.18 -29.16 -15.50
C SER A 176 -25.62 -27.69 -15.66
N SER A 177 -25.17 -26.85 -16.60
CA SER A 177 -24.57 -26.99 -17.93
C SER A 177 -23.91 -25.65 -18.37
N ALA A 178 -23.03 -25.70 -19.38
CA ALA A 178 -22.39 -24.58 -20.12
C ALA A 178 -23.38 -23.68 -20.91
N PRO A 179 -22.99 -22.75 -21.83
CA PRO A 179 -21.72 -22.03 -22.13
C PRO A 179 -21.90 -20.48 -22.25
N ALA A 180 -20.83 -19.75 -22.65
CA ALA A 180 -20.76 -18.31 -22.94
C ALA A 180 -21.75 -17.79 -24.02
N PRO A 181 -21.88 -16.46 -24.20
CA PRO A 181 -21.09 -15.82 -25.27
C PRO A 181 -20.55 -14.41 -24.98
N ALA A 182 -19.49 -14.03 -25.73
CA ALA A 182 -19.07 -12.66 -26.05
C ALA A 182 -20.24 -11.86 -26.67
N VAL A 183 -20.31 -10.51 -26.71
CA VAL A 183 -19.48 -9.48 -27.40
C VAL A 183 -20.02 -8.07 -26.96
N PRO A 184 -19.71 -6.88 -27.57
CA PRO A 184 -18.64 -5.91 -27.29
C PRO A 184 -19.10 -4.48 -26.81
N ILE A 185 -18.17 -3.70 -26.20
CA ILE A 185 -17.83 -2.24 -26.34
C ILE A 185 -18.98 -1.22 -26.66
N PRO A 186 -19.17 -0.04 -25.98
CA PRO A 186 -18.26 1.12 -26.13
C PRO A 186 -18.09 2.17 -24.99
N VAL A 187 -17.00 2.90 -25.20
CA VAL A 187 -16.33 4.05 -24.55
C VAL A 187 -17.15 5.33 -24.26
N GLN A 188 -16.93 5.88 -23.05
CA GLN A 188 -16.70 7.30 -22.64
C GLN A 188 -17.73 8.41 -22.99
N PRO A 189 -17.49 9.70 -22.63
CA PRO A 189 -17.40 10.35 -21.30
C PRO A 189 -18.43 11.49 -21.17
N SER A 190 -18.70 12.04 -19.98
CA SER A 190 -19.21 13.43 -19.85
C SER A 190 -19.09 13.99 -18.42
N SER A 191 -18.39 15.11 -18.35
CA SER A 191 -18.32 16.08 -17.27
C SER A 191 -19.56 17.00 -17.27
N ALA A 192 -20.02 17.44 -16.10
CA ALA A 192 -20.38 18.85 -15.84
C ALA A 192 -20.83 19.07 -14.39
N SER A 193 -20.30 20.17 -13.86
CA SER A 193 -20.55 20.83 -12.58
C SER A 193 -21.98 21.34 -12.39
N ALA A 194 -22.48 21.35 -11.14
CA ALA A 194 -23.24 22.47 -10.59
C ALA A 194 -23.32 22.39 -9.05
N ALA A 195 -23.20 23.56 -8.42
CA ALA A 195 -23.03 23.78 -7.00
C ALA A 195 -24.35 23.90 -6.19
N SER A 196 -24.17 23.90 -4.86
CA SER A 196 -24.97 24.59 -3.83
C SER A 196 -25.95 23.77 -2.99
N SER A 197 -25.49 23.35 -1.80
CA SER A 197 -26.09 23.69 -0.48
C SER A 197 -25.35 22.95 0.66
N ALA A 198 -24.40 23.63 1.30
CA ALA A 198 -23.88 23.27 2.63
C ALA A 198 -24.76 24.00 3.67
N THR A 199 -25.04 23.49 4.87
CA THR A 199 -24.07 23.48 5.98
C THR A 199 -24.46 22.62 7.20
N ALA A 200 -25.08 21.44 7.04
CA ALA A 200 -25.27 20.52 8.17
C ALA A 200 -25.07 19.01 7.87
N GLN A 201 -25.11 18.58 6.60
CA GLN A 201 -25.02 17.16 6.22
C GLN A 201 -23.60 16.63 5.91
N MET A 202 -22.58 17.50 5.83
CA MET A 202 -21.23 17.09 5.40
C MET A 202 -20.56 16.03 6.29
N PRO A 203 -20.56 16.10 7.63
CA PRO A 203 -19.84 15.11 8.43
C PRO A 203 -20.46 13.72 8.33
N ALA A 204 -21.79 13.63 8.19
CA ALA A 204 -22.50 12.37 8.09
C ALA A 204 -22.24 11.65 6.75
N ARG A 205 -22.18 12.40 5.65
CA ARG A 205 -21.87 11.85 4.31
C ARG A 205 -20.41 11.41 4.19
N ASP A 206 -19.48 12.16 4.77
CA ASP A 206 -18.06 11.79 4.76
C ASP A 206 -17.81 10.55 5.63
N GLU A 207 -18.49 10.44 6.77
CA GLU A 207 -18.39 9.23 7.60
C GLU A 207 -19.06 8.03 6.93
N ALA A 208 -20.21 8.21 6.27
CA ALA A 208 -20.84 7.16 5.47
C ALA A 208 -19.92 6.67 4.33
N ARG A 209 -19.17 7.58 3.69
CA ARG A 209 -18.16 7.20 2.67
C ARG A 209 -17.05 6.34 3.23
N LYS A 210 -16.53 6.67 4.41
CA LYS A 210 -15.50 5.84 5.07
C LYS A 210 -16.06 4.47 5.44
N GLN A 211 -17.30 4.40 5.93
CA GLN A 211 -17.95 3.13 6.23
C GLN A 211 -18.14 2.27 4.97
N LEU A 212 -18.47 2.88 3.83
CA LEU A 212 -18.54 2.19 2.54
C LEU A 212 -17.17 1.69 2.04
N GLU A 213 -16.11 2.48 2.22
CA GLU A 213 -14.75 2.08 1.89
C GLU A 213 -14.26 0.93 2.78
N LEU A 214 -14.61 0.97 4.07
CA LEU A 214 -14.33 -0.09 5.03
C LEU A 214 -15.13 -1.37 4.71
N ALA A 215 -16.40 -1.24 4.29
CA ALA A 215 -17.22 -2.35 3.84
C ALA A 215 -16.67 -3.00 2.57
N SER A 216 -16.23 -2.19 1.59
CA SER A 216 -15.58 -2.70 0.38
C SER A 216 -14.33 -3.49 0.73
N SER A 217 -13.47 -2.94 1.58
CA SER A 217 -12.28 -3.62 2.07
C SER A 217 -12.64 -4.92 2.80
N ALA A 218 -13.66 -4.93 3.65
CA ALA A 218 -14.10 -6.13 4.36
C ALA A 218 -14.59 -7.24 3.40
N LEU A 219 -15.29 -6.87 2.31
CA LEU A 219 -15.71 -7.82 1.28
C LEU A 219 -14.53 -8.42 0.51
N ASP A 220 -13.49 -7.63 0.23
CA ASP A 220 -12.26 -8.12 -0.40
C ASP A 220 -11.57 -9.20 0.46
N PHE A 221 -11.74 -9.13 1.78
CA PHE A 221 -11.23 -10.12 2.74
C PHE A 221 -12.24 -11.21 3.14
N ARG A 222 -13.38 -11.31 2.44
CA ARG A 222 -14.48 -12.24 2.76
C ARG A 222 -15.03 -12.11 4.19
N ASP A 223 -14.82 -10.98 4.85
CA ASP A 223 -15.40 -10.66 6.15
C ASP A 223 -16.79 -10.05 5.98
N VAL A 224 -17.75 -10.94 5.73
CA VAL A 224 -19.16 -10.57 5.50
C VAL A 224 -19.79 -9.95 6.75
N ALA A 225 -19.33 -10.30 7.95
CA ALA A 225 -19.88 -9.78 9.21
C ALA A 225 -19.49 -8.30 9.41
N THR A 226 -18.23 -7.96 9.17
CA THR A 226 -17.73 -6.57 9.23
C THR A 226 -18.31 -5.74 8.10
N ALA A 227 -18.37 -6.28 6.88
CA ALA A 227 -18.98 -5.60 5.73
C ALA A 227 -20.44 -5.21 6.01
N ARG A 228 -21.21 -6.11 6.61
CA ARG A 228 -22.60 -5.85 6.99
C ARG A 228 -22.71 -4.75 8.05
N THR A 229 -21.90 -4.80 9.11
CA THR A 229 -21.90 -3.78 10.17
C THR A 229 -21.59 -2.39 9.62
N CYS A 230 -20.59 -2.27 8.76
CA CYS A 230 -20.22 -1.01 8.12
C CYS A 230 -21.31 -0.48 7.18
N LEU A 231 -22.00 -1.35 6.44
CA LEU A 231 -23.12 -0.96 5.59
C LEU A 231 -24.33 -0.47 6.40
N GLU A 232 -24.66 -1.15 7.51
CA GLU A 232 -25.74 -0.74 8.41
C GLU A 232 -25.44 0.63 9.05
N GLU A 233 -24.19 0.86 9.45
CA GLU A 233 -23.75 2.16 10.00
C GLU A 233 -23.76 3.27 8.95
N ALA A 234 -23.36 2.97 7.70
CA ALA A 234 -23.46 3.91 6.59
C ALA A 234 -24.91 4.33 6.31
N LEU A 235 -25.85 3.37 6.31
CA LEU A 235 -27.28 3.65 6.16
C LEU A 235 -27.81 4.52 7.30
N ARG A 236 -27.44 4.20 8.54
CA ARG A 236 -27.82 4.98 9.74
C ARG A 236 -27.37 6.45 9.66
N LEU A 237 -26.21 6.70 9.07
CA LEU A 237 -25.66 8.04 8.88
C LEU A 237 -26.36 8.83 7.75
N LEU A 238 -26.99 8.16 6.80
CA LEU A 238 -27.63 8.79 5.65
C LEU A 238 -29.12 9.11 5.84
N GLY A 239 -29.75 8.58 6.89
CA GLY A 239 -31.13 8.87 7.28
C GLY A 239 -32.13 7.93 6.64
#